data_AF-A0ABD5TVL2-F1
#
_entry.id   AF-A0ABD5TVL2-F1
#
_cell.length_a   1.000
_cell.length_b   1.000
_cell.length_c   1.000
_cell.angle_alpha   90.00
_cell.angle_beta   90.00
_cell.angle_gamma   90.00
#
_symmetry.space_group_name_H-M   'P 1'
#
loop_
_entity.id
_entity.type
_entity.pdbx_description
1 polymer ?
#
loop_
_entity_poly.entity_id
_entity_poly.type
_entity_poly.pdbx_seq_one_letter_code
_entity_poly.pdbx_strand_id
1 'polypeptide(L)' 'MPEITVSEPLYRQLVSASDGGDLDETMWKMVARYSRGNTPGD' A
#
# COMPACT_ATOMS: atom_id res chain seq x y z
N MET A 1 -9.39 0.95 -12.82
CA MET A 1 -8.12 0.93 -12.07
C MET A 1 -7.23 -0.14 -12.67
N PRO A 2 -5.91 0.06 -12.75
CA PRO A 2 -4.99 -1.02 -13.10
C PRO A 2 -5.08 -2.12 -12.03
N GLU A 3 -5.07 -3.38 -12.46
CA GLU A 3 -4.99 -4.52 -11.56
C GLU A 3 -3.53 -4.85 -11.28
N ILE A 4 -3.21 -5.14 -10.03
CA ILE A 4 -1.88 -5.61 -9.65
C ILE A 4 -1.99 -6.97 -8.95
N THR A 5 -1.16 -7.92 -9.36
CA THR A 5 -1.07 -9.23 -8.71
C THR A 5 0.05 -9.18 -7.66
N VAL A 6 -0.27 -9.55 -6.43
CA VAL A 6 0.68 -9.61 -5.32
C VAL A 6 0.72 -11.02 -4.74
N SER A 7 1.76 -11.32 -3.96
CA SER A 7 1.82 -12.58 -3.23
C SER A 7 0.78 -12.62 -2.11
N GLU A 8 0.24 -13.80 -1.83
CA GLU A 8 -0.75 -14.02 -0.75
C GLU A 8 -0.31 -13.48 0.62
N PRO A 9 0.97 -13.62 1.05
CA PRO A 9 1.42 -13.04 2.32
C PRO A 9 1.33 -11.51 2.34
N LEU A 10 1.69 -10.84 1.23
CA LEU A 10 1.61 -9.38 1.12
C LEU A 10 0.15 -8.92 1.13
N TYR A 11 -0.73 -9.63 0.42
CA TYR A 11 -2.16 -9.35 0.43
C TYR A 11 -2.73 -9.38 1.85
N ARG A 12 -2.43 -10.42 2.65
CA ARG A 12 -2.88 -10.51 4.04
C ARG A 12 -2.38 -9.37 4.92
N GLN A 13 -1.15 -8.91 4.71
CA GLN A 13 -0.59 -7.77 5.44
C GLN A 13 -1.34 -6.48 5.09
N LEU A 14 -1.66 -6.27 3.82
CA LEU A 14 -2.43 -5.09 3.38
C LEU A 14 -3.85 -5.09 3.96
N VAL A 15 -4.53 -6.24 3.92
CA VAL A 15 -5.87 -6.38 4.52
C VAL A 15 -5.82 -6.13 6.03
N SER A 16 -4.84 -6.70 6.73
CA SER A 16 -4.66 -6.48 8.16
C SER A 16 -4.36 -5.01 8.49
N ALA A 17 -3.58 -4.32 7.65
CA ALA A 17 -3.25 -2.91 7.83
C ALA A 17 -4.42 -1.96 7.51
N SER A 18 -5.39 -2.44 6.74
CA SER A 18 -6.59 -1.67 6.38
C SER A 18 -7.63 -1.63 7.50
N ASP A 19 -7.51 -2.46 8.53
CA ASP A 19 -8.40 -2.54 9.72
C ASP A 19 -9.91 -2.52 9.37
N GLY A 20 -10.28 -3.24 8.30
CA GLY A 20 -11.66 -3.29 7.80
C GLY A 20 -12.12 -2.06 6.99
N GLY A 21 -11.23 -1.09 6.77
CA GLY A 21 -11.42 0.03 5.84
C GLY A 21 -11.11 -0.32 4.39
N ASP A 22 -11.09 0.70 3.53
CA ASP A 22 -10.82 0.53 2.10
C ASP A 22 -9.33 0.15 1.86
N LEU A 23 -9.14 -1.00 1.22
CA LEU A 23 -7.83 -1.52 0.85
C LEU A 23 -7.12 -0.56 -0.11
N ASP A 24 -7.85 0.04 -1.04
CA ASP A 24 -7.28 0.93 -2.05
C ASP A 24 -6.74 2.20 -1.39
N GLU A 25 -7.49 2.78 -0.43
CA GLU A 25 -7.05 3.95 0.34
C GLU A 25 -5.78 3.63 1.14
N THR A 26 -5.74 2.44 1.74
CA THR A 26 -4.57 1.96 2.51
C THR A 26 -3.34 1.81 1.60
N MET A 27 -3.51 1.25 0.41
CA MET A 27 -2.44 1.13 -0.58
C MET A 27 -1.94 2.51 -1.02
N TRP A 28 -2.83 3.47 -1.30
CA TRP A 28 -2.43 4.84 -1.65
C TRP A 28 -1.62 5.54 -0.55
N LYS A 29 -2.01 5.37 0.72
CA LYS A 29 -1.24 5.90 1.86
C LYS A 29 0.16 5.29 1.93
N MET A 30 0.30 3.98 1.68
CA MET A 30 1.59 3.31 1.67
C MET A 30 2.48 3.78 0.51
N VAL A 31 1.94 3.92 -0.70
CA VAL A 31 2.66 4.45 -1.87
C VAL A 31 3.14 5.88 -1.59
N ALA A 32 2.27 6.72 -1.02
CA ALA A 32 2.63 8.10 -0.66
C ALA A 32 3.72 8.16 0.42
N ARG A 33 3.72 7.23 1.39
CA ARG A 33 4.77 7.14 2.41
C ARG A 33 6.09 6.65 1.82
N TYR A 34 6.04 5.63 0.97
CA TYR A 34 7.22 5.11 0.28
C TYR A 34 7.85 6.18 -0.62
N SER A 35 7.06 6.90 -1.41
CA SER A 35 7.58 7.96 -2.29
C SER A 35 8.29 9.06 -1.51
N ARG A 36 7.73 9.51 -0.38
CA ARG A 36 8.36 10.53 0.49
C ARG A 36 9.65 10.06 1.15
N GLY A 37 9.73 8.78 1.52
CA GLY A 37 10.90 8.20 2.19
C GLY A 37 12.04 7.80 1.24
N ASN A 38 11.74 7.61 -0.05
CA ASN A 38 12.68 7.10 -1.05
C ASN A 38 13.02 8.10 -2.17
N THR A 39 12.73 9.39 -2.00
CA THR A 39 13.40 10.47 -2.75
C THR A 39 14.61 10.94 -1.95
N PRO A 40 15.86 10.61 -2.36
CA PRO A 40 17.02 11.33 -1.88
C PRO A 40 16.98 12.73 -2.50
N GLY A 41 16.68 13.74 -1.69
CA GLY A 41 16.62 15.14 -2.12
C GLY A 41 15.23 15.77 -1.99
N ASP A 42 14.87 16.09 -0.75
CA ASP A 42 14.42 17.44 -0.40
C ASP A 42 15.54 18.05 0.47
#